data_AF-A0A241VUQ5-F1
#
_entry.id   AF-A0A241VUQ5-F1
#
_cell.length_a   1.000
_cell.length_b   1.000
_cell.length_c   1.000
_cell.angle_alpha   90.00
_cell.angle_beta   90.00
_cell.angle_gamma   90.00
#
_symmetry.space_group_name_H-M   'P 1'
#
loop_
_entity.id
_entity.type
_entity.pdbx_description
1 polymer ?
#
loop_
_entity_poly.entity_id
_entity_poly.type
_entity_poly.pdbx_seq_one_letter_code
_entity_poly.pdbx_strand_id
1 'polypeptide(L)'
;MPILQKATDKFFSLCDRLKSIEAIGGTVLLIFAVIAMFWANSQYAESYQNFLHSEITLNIAGWVLSADVHFIINDILMTIFFLVVGLEVRREIYDGSLADLRVAFLPIMAAFGGVLVPALIYWTISSPNISQGWAIPTATDIAFAVGVLALLGKSVPSSVRIFLLTLAIIDDIVAVLIIAVFYSSGLDAVGLGYFIAGIAIIILLQKMGIFSIFPYIFPSILIWYGLLKVGIHPSLAGVLIGLMTPVFSRPNSIRPLQQIENILNEYKHAEASDPQKSVTKLKLAQRELINPIERVSYLFSPWVAFLIMPLFALANAGVDIGNVDLEMMGSMNIMVAITIALVVGKPLGIFLTTWFFIFIGLGRVPAGFNYHWLFLISCLAGIGFTMSIFIANLAFTDTILLSSAKIGILIGSSIAAVLGLVIGLWVIYSMKIKSL
;
A
#
# COMPACT_ATOMS: atom_id res chain seq x y z
N MET A 1 33.57 -20.03 -14.53
CA MET A 1 33.05 -18.65 -14.34
C MET A 1 34.13 -17.79 -13.70
N PRO A 2 34.52 -16.65 -14.31
CA PRO A 2 35.44 -15.68 -13.74
C PRO A 2 34.96 -15.09 -12.39
N ILE A 3 35.91 -14.66 -11.56
CA ILE A 3 35.69 -14.18 -10.18
C ILE A 3 34.73 -12.99 -10.14
N LEU A 4 34.81 -12.07 -11.11
CA LEU A 4 33.88 -10.95 -11.21
C LEU A 4 32.44 -11.41 -11.50
N GLN A 5 32.23 -12.37 -12.40
CA GLN A 5 30.88 -12.91 -12.65
C GLN A 5 30.30 -13.57 -11.39
N LYS A 6 31.11 -14.31 -10.63
CA LYS A 6 30.66 -14.86 -9.34
C LYS A 6 30.33 -13.77 -8.32
N ALA A 7 31.09 -12.68 -8.28
CA ALA A 7 30.80 -11.56 -7.38
C ALA A 7 29.52 -10.82 -7.81
N THR A 8 29.32 -10.63 -9.12
CA THR A 8 28.11 -10.04 -9.70
C THR A 8 26.89 -10.93 -9.48
N ASP A 9 26.98 -12.24 -9.73
CA ASP A 9 25.88 -13.19 -9.47
C ASP A 9 25.58 -13.31 -7.97
N LYS A 10 26.60 -13.21 -7.11
CA LYS A 10 26.42 -13.18 -5.66
C LYS A 10 25.76 -11.87 -5.21
N PHE A 11 26.09 -10.75 -5.83
CA PHE A 11 25.44 -9.46 -5.58
C PHE A 11 23.99 -9.47 -6.08
N PHE A 12 23.72 -9.97 -7.29
CA PHE A 12 22.35 -10.10 -7.81
C PHE A 12 21.51 -11.08 -7.00
N SER A 13 22.06 -12.22 -6.59
CA SER A 13 21.35 -13.15 -5.70
C SER A 13 21.17 -12.61 -4.27
N LEU A 14 22.08 -11.76 -3.79
CA LEU A 14 21.86 -10.98 -2.56
C LEU A 14 20.74 -9.96 -2.76
N CYS A 15 20.70 -9.22 -3.86
CA CYS A 15 19.61 -8.31 -4.19
C CYS A 15 18.27 -9.04 -4.36
N ASP A 16 18.24 -10.22 -4.98
CA ASP A 16 17.03 -11.03 -5.10
C ASP A 16 16.59 -11.63 -3.76
N ARG A 17 17.54 -11.88 -2.84
CA ARG A 17 17.23 -12.19 -1.43
C ARG A 17 16.81 -10.97 -0.63
N LEU A 18 17.28 -9.77 -0.95
CA LEU A 18 16.84 -8.52 -0.30
C LEU A 18 15.40 -8.18 -0.73
N LYS A 19 15.04 -8.45 -1.99
CA LYS A 19 13.66 -8.34 -2.51
C LYS A 19 12.66 -9.25 -1.78
N SER A 20 13.11 -10.34 -1.18
CA SER A 20 12.25 -11.31 -0.48
C SER A 20 12.11 -11.06 1.02
N ILE A 21 12.67 -9.97 1.55
CA ILE A 21 12.57 -9.65 2.97
C ILE A 21 11.70 -8.40 3.13
N GLU A 22 10.39 -8.62 3.26
CA GLU A 22 9.39 -7.61 3.63
C GLU A 22 9.83 -6.78 4.85
N ALA A 23 10.58 -7.39 5.78
CA ALA A 23 11.17 -6.73 6.94
C ALA A 23 12.16 -5.59 6.61
N ILE A 24 12.90 -5.69 5.49
CA ILE A 24 13.86 -4.66 5.10
C ILE A 24 13.13 -3.42 4.60
N GLY A 25 12.02 -3.59 3.87
CA GLY A 25 11.18 -2.48 3.44
C GLY A 25 10.67 -1.67 4.65
N GLY A 26 10.09 -2.34 5.64
CA GLY A 26 9.63 -1.69 6.88
C GLY A 26 10.76 -1.01 7.68
N THR A 27 11.96 -1.60 7.70
CA THR A 27 13.13 -1.01 8.37
C THR A 27 13.63 0.24 7.65
N VAL A 28 13.74 0.21 6.32
CA VAL A 28 14.15 1.37 5.50
C VAL A 28 13.15 2.51 5.65
N LEU A 29 11.85 2.18 5.64
CA LEU A 29 10.78 3.15 5.87
C LEU A 29 10.95 3.85 7.23
N LEU A 30 11.22 3.09 8.30
CA LEU A 30 11.47 3.64 9.64
C LEU A 30 12.69 4.55 9.67
N ILE A 31 13.79 4.14 9.02
CA ILE A 31 15.01 4.97 8.93
C ILE A 31 14.70 6.33 8.30
N PHE A 32 13.95 6.36 7.20
CA PHE A 32 13.58 7.61 6.54
C PHE A 32 12.65 8.47 7.41
N ALA A 33 11.73 7.85 8.14
CA ALA A 33 10.88 8.55 9.11
C ALA A 33 11.70 9.20 10.23
N VAL A 34 12.68 8.49 10.78
CA VAL A 34 13.59 9.02 11.81
C VAL A 34 14.44 10.15 11.25
N ILE A 35 14.96 10.02 10.03
CA ILE A 35 15.70 11.09 9.34
C ILE A 35 14.80 12.32 9.16
N ALA A 36 13.55 12.14 8.75
CA ALA A 36 12.59 13.23 8.59
C ALA A 36 12.39 14.00 9.90
N MET A 37 12.13 13.27 10.99
CA MET A 37 11.95 13.84 12.32
C MET A 37 13.20 14.58 12.79
N PHE A 38 14.39 14.00 12.60
CA PHE A 38 15.64 14.64 12.99
C PHE A 38 15.91 15.90 12.16
N TRP A 39 15.69 15.84 10.85
CA TRP A 39 15.94 16.96 9.95
C TRP A 39 15.00 18.13 10.26
N ALA A 40 13.70 17.86 10.42
CA ALA A 40 12.67 18.85 10.72
C ALA A 40 12.83 19.53 12.09
N ASN A 41 13.48 18.88 13.07
CA ASN A 41 13.68 19.40 14.43
C ASN A 41 15.14 19.82 14.73
N SER A 42 16.01 19.85 13.71
CA SER A 42 17.41 20.24 13.86
C SER A 42 17.65 21.70 13.45
N GLN A 43 18.89 22.18 13.64
CA GLN A 43 19.35 23.46 13.08
C GLN A 43 19.20 23.58 11.55
N TYR A 44 18.93 22.47 10.86
CA TYR A 44 18.71 22.41 9.41
C TYR A 44 17.22 22.36 9.02
N ALA A 45 16.30 22.65 9.95
CA ALA A 45 14.86 22.63 9.70
C ALA A 45 14.45 23.55 8.52
N GLU A 46 15.09 24.72 8.38
CA GLU A 46 14.84 25.61 7.24
C GLU A 46 15.24 24.95 5.91
N SER A 47 16.37 24.23 5.88
CA SER A 47 16.79 23.48 4.70
C SER A 47 15.82 22.35 4.35
N TYR A 48 15.16 21.75 5.34
CA TYR A 48 14.12 20.73 5.11
C TYR A 48 12.90 21.34 4.44
N GLN A 49 12.39 22.45 4.98
CA GLN A 49 11.23 23.15 4.40
C GLN A 49 11.53 23.69 2.99
N ASN A 50 12.73 24.27 2.79
CA ASN A 50 13.16 24.74 1.48
C ASN A 50 13.28 23.60 0.45
N PHE A 51 13.69 22.41 0.87
CA PHE A 51 13.74 21.24 0.00
C PHE A 51 12.33 20.76 -0.40
N LEU A 52 11.39 20.71 0.54
CA LEU A 52 10.02 20.26 0.24
C LEU A 52 9.26 21.24 -0.66
N HIS A 53 9.47 22.54 -0.45
CA HIS A 53 8.82 23.62 -1.20
C HIS A 53 9.64 24.12 -2.39
N SER A 54 10.75 23.46 -2.74
CA SER A 54 11.52 23.86 -3.92
C SER A 54 10.69 23.62 -5.18
N GLU A 55 10.40 24.69 -5.92
CA GLU A 55 9.64 24.61 -7.16
C GLU A 55 10.49 24.09 -8.31
N ILE A 56 9.99 23.05 -8.98
CA ILE A 56 10.53 22.55 -10.23
C ILE A 56 9.67 23.13 -11.35
N THR A 57 10.21 24.11 -12.05
CA THR A 57 9.53 24.76 -13.19
C THR A 57 10.01 24.14 -14.50
N LEU A 58 9.10 23.49 -15.23
CA LEU A 58 9.33 23.03 -16.59
C LEU A 58 8.71 24.04 -17.56
N ASN A 59 9.55 24.73 -18.31
CA ASN A 59 9.11 25.63 -19.38
C ASN A 59 9.32 24.93 -20.73
N ILE A 60 8.22 24.58 -21.39
CA ILE A 60 8.25 24.00 -22.74
C ILE A 60 7.43 24.90 -23.66
N ALA A 61 8.13 25.61 -24.55
CA ALA A 61 7.53 26.43 -25.62
C ALA A 61 6.39 27.37 -25.15
N GLY A 62 6.55 28.01 -23.99
CA GLY A 62 5.58 28.97 -23.42
C GLY A 62 4.57 28.38 -22.44
N TRP A 63 4.55 27.06 -22.25
CA TRP A 63 3.81 26.40 -21.18
C TRP A 63 4.72 26.28 -19.96
N VAL A 64 4.33 26.91 -18.85
CA VAL A 64 5.04 26.84 -17.57
C VAL A 64 4.27 25.89 -16.66
N LEU A 65 4.87 24.74 -16.35
CA LEU A 65 4.38 23.83 -15.32
C LEU A 65 5.29 23.98 -14.10
N SER A 66 4.74 24.49 -13.00
CA SER A 66 5.44 24.56 -11.71
C SER A 66 4.83 23.52 -10.77
N ALA A 67 5.68 22.70 -10.16
CA ALA A 67 5.30 21.78 -9.10
C ALA A 67 6.39 21.77 -8.04
N ASP A 68 6.01 21.76 -6.76
CA ASP A 68 6.97 21.58 -5.68
C ASP A 68 7.30 20.09 -5.47
N VAL A 69 8.37 19.84 -4.71
CA VAL A 69 8.81 18.48 -4.41
C VAL A 69 7.74 17.74 -3.59
N HIS A 70 7.06 18.44 -2.69
CA HIS A 70 5.98 17.87 -1.87
C HIS A 70 4.84 17.31 -2.71
N PHE A 71 4.37 18.04 -3.71
CA PHE A 71 3.35 17.62 -4.67
C PHE A 71 3.81 16.41 -5.49
N ILE A 72 5.05 16.41 -5.96
CA ILE A 72 5.57 15.26 -6.73
C ILE A 72 5.55 13.99 -5.87
N ILE A 73 5.94 14.09 -4.60
CA ILE A 73 5.95 12.94 -3.70
C ILE A 73 4.52 12.50 -3.35
N ASN A 74 3.64 13.44 -3.02
CA ASN A 74 2.30 13.12 -2.51
C ASN A 74 1.27 12.77 -3.58
N ASP A 75 1.40 13.31 -4.78
CA ASP A 75 0.43 13.08 -5.85
C ASP A 75 1.00 12.09 -6.86
N ILE A 76 2.20 12.32 -7.38
CA ILE A 76 2.77 11.48 -8.45
C ILE A 76 3.28 10.15 -7.90
N LEU A 77 4.15 10.16 -6.88
CA LEU A 77 4.68 8.90 -6.33
C LEU A 77 3.58 8.08 -5.66
N MET A 78 2.65 8.71 -4.93
CA MET A 78 1.52 7.99 -4.35
C MET A 78 0.60 7.38 -5.40
N THR A 79 0.47 7.96 -6.60
CA THR A 79 -0.25 7.31 -7.71
C THR A 79 0.37 5.94 -8.03
N ILE A 80 1.70 5.81 -7.98
CA ILE A 80 2.38 4.52 -8.21
C ILE A 80 2.17 3.57 -7.02
N PHE A 81 2.17 4.07 -5.78
CA PHE A 81 1.81 3.26 -4.60
C PHE A 81 0.39 2.69 -4.74
N PHE A 82 -0.59 3.54 -5.03
CA PHE A 82 -1.99 3.15 -5.20
C PHE A 82 -2.21 2.27 -6.44
N LEU A 83 -1.35 2.36 -7.46
CA LEU A 83 -1.32 1.40 -8.56
C LEU A 83 -0.97 0.00 -8.06
N VAL A 84 0.07 -0.15 -7.24
CA VAL A 84 0.42 -1.45 -6.65
C VAL A 84 -0.69 -1.97 -5.75
N VAL A 85 -1.31 -1.11 -4.93
CA VAL A 85 -2.50 -1.48 -4.15
C VAL A 85 -3.63 -1.98 -5.06
N GLY A 86 -3.96 -1.26 -6.14
CA GLY A 86 -5.00 -1.67 -7.09
C GLY A 86 -4.70 -3.00 -7.78
N LEU A 87 -3.44 -3.25 -8.12
CA LEU A 87 -2.99 -4.54 -8.68
C LEU A 87 -3.12 -5.67 -7.65
N GLU A 88 -2.78 -5.41 -6.39
CA GLU A 88 -2.86 -6.41 -5.33
C GLU A 88 -4.31 -6.79 -5.03
N VAL A 89 -5.21 -5.79 -4.93
CA VAL A 89 -6.65 -6.00 -4.81
C VAL A 89 -7.18 -6.84 -5.97
N ARG A 90 -6.81 -6.46 -7.20
CA ARG A 90 -7.25 -7.16 -8.41
C ARG A 90 -6.72 -8.60 -8.47
N ARG A 91 -5.49 -8.85 -8.01
CA ARG A 91 -4.90 -10.18 -7.91
C ARG A 91 -5.66 -11.03 -6.88
N GLU A 92 -5.91 -10.47 -5.71
CA GLU A 92 -6.51 -11.19 -4.58
C GLU A 92 -7.97 -11.60 -4.87
N ILE A 93 -8.71 -10.77 -5.61
CA ILE A 93 -10.09 -11.06 -6.06
C ILE A 93 -10.15 -12.27 -7.01
N TYR A 94 -9.11 -12.50 -7.82
CA TYR A 94 -9.10 -13.55 -8.84
C TYR A 94 -8.42 -14.84 -8.37
N ASP A 95 -7.19 -14.74 -7.84
CA ASP A 95 -6.34 -15.89 -7.52
C ASP A 95 -6.02 -16.00 -6.01
N GLY A 96 -6.54 -15.09 -5.19
CA GLY A 96 -6.23 -14.99 -3.76
C GLY A 96 -7.33 -15.41 -2.80
N SER A 97 -7.17 -15.04 -1.53
CA SER A 97 -8.11 -15.34 -0.45
C SER A 97 -9.46 -14.62 -0.59
N LEU A 98 -9.51 -13.51 -1.36
CA LEU A 98 -10.76 -12.80 -1.68
C LEU A 98 -11.59 -13.50 -2.76
N ALA A 99 -11.01 -14.45 -3.51
CA ALA A 99 -11.75 -15.22 -4.53
C ALA A 99 -12.77 -16.19 -3.91
N ASP A 100 -12.47 -16.78 -2.75
CA ASP A 100 -13.42 -17.58 -1.97
C ASP A 100 -14.06 -16.72 -0.87
N LEU A 101 -15.31 -16.29 -1.11
CA LEU A 101 -16.11 -15.51 -0.15
C LEU A 101 -16.19 -16.16 1.25
N ARG A 102 -16.12 -17.49 1.36
CA ARG A 102 -16.17 -18.17 2.67
C ARG A 102 -14.89 -17.99 3.48
N VAL A 103 -13.75 -17.83 2.80
CA VAL A 103 -12.45 -17.54 3.40
C VAL A 103 -12.31 -16.04 3.65
N ALA A 104 -12.74 -15.22 2.69
CA ALA A 104 -12.69 -13.76 2.74
C ALA A 104 -13.61 -13.14 3.80
N PHE A 105 -14.70 -13.83 4.18
CA PHE A 105 -15.73 -13.28 5.07
C PHE A 105 -15.17 -12.72 6.38
N LEU A 106 -14.29 -13.47 7.07
CA LEU A 106 -13.72 -13.02 8.34
C LEU A 106 -12.83 -11.77 8.17
N PRO A 107 -11.83 -11.74 7.25
CA PRO A 107 -11.08 -10.53 6.95
C PRO A 107 -11.95 -9.32 6.57
N ILE A 108 -13.01 -9.52 5.78
CA ILE A 108 -13.92 -8.44 5.38
C ILE A 108 -14.65 -7.86 6.59
N MET A 109 -15.24 -8.71 7.42
CA MET A 109 -15.93 -8.25 8.63
C MET A 109 -14.96 -7.60 9.63
N ALA A 110 -13.75 -8.14 9.73
CA ALA A 110 -12.67 -7.58 10.53
C ALA A 110 -12.29 -6.16 10.07
N ALA A 111 -12.14 -5.95 8.76
CA ALA A 111 -11.87 -4.65 8.16
C ALA A 111 -13.00 -3.65 8.43
N PHE A 112 -14.26 -4.06 8.26
CA PHE A 112 -15.41 -3.21 8.59
C PHE A 112 -15.39 -2.78 10.07
N GLY A 113 -15.13 -3.71 11.00
CA GLY A 113 -14.93 -3.37 12.41
C GLY A 113 -13.75 -2.43 12.64
N GLY A 114 -12.63 -2.69 11.95
CA GLY A 114 -11.41 -1.90 11.95
C GLY A 114 -11.54 -0.53 11.31
N VAL A 115 -12.65 -0.21 10.63
CA VAL A 115 -12.95 1.12 10.10
C VAL A 115 -13.98 1.81 10.99
N LEU A 116 -15.08 1.12 11.31
CA LEU A 116 -16.20 1.70 12.06
C LEU A 116 -15.82 2.10 13.49
N VAL A 117 -15.15 1.21 14.24
CA VAL A 117 -14.83 1.47 15.65
C VAL A 117 -13.84 2.63 15.84
N PRO A 118 -12.68 2.69 15.15
CA PRO A 118 -11.79 3.83 15.29
C PRO A 118 -12.41 5.14 14.80
N ALA A 119 -13.23 5.12 13.74
CA ALA A 119 -13.96 6.30 13.26
C ALA A 119 -14.95 6.82 14.32
N LEU A 120 -15.71 5.93 14.97
CA LEU A 120 -16.62 6.31 16.04
C LEU A 120 -15.89 6.86 17.26
N ILE A 121 -14.79 6.21 17.68
CA ILE A 121 -13.96 6.70 18.80
C ILE A 121 -13.41 8.08 18.49
N TYR A 122 -12.86 8.29 17.28
CA TYR A 122 -12.41 9.60 16.85
C TYR A 122 -13.54 10.61 16.93
N TRP A 123 -14.70 10.30 16.36
CA TRP A 123 -15.84 11.20 16.31
C TRP A 123 -16.33 11.63 17.70
N THR A 124 -16.36 10.70 18.68
CA THR A 124 -16.77 11.01 20.07
C THR A 124 -15.82 11.94 20.82
N ILE A 125 -14.52 11.92 20.47
CA ILE A 125 -13.50 12.79 21.06
C ILE A 125 -13.40 14.10 20.25
N SER A 126 -13.73 14.05 18.97
CA SER A 126 -13.60 15.16 18.03
C SER A 126 -14.57 16.30 18.35
N SER A 127 -14.08 17.53 18.23
CA SER A 127 -14.90 18.74 18.20
C SER A 127 -15.34 19.05 16.76
N PRO A 128 -16.38 19.88 16.53
CA PRO A 128 -16.89 20.17 15.18
C PRO A 128 -15.80 20.59 14.17
N ASN A 129 -14.85 21.43 14.61
CA ASN A 129 -13.75 21.95 13.77
C ASN A 129 -12.76 20.88 13.30
N ILE A 130 -12.74 19.71 13.94
CA ILE A 130 -11.78 18.64 13.69
C ILE A 130 -12.46 17.35 13.19
N SER A 131 -13.78 17.35 13.08
CA SER A 131 -14.59 16.19 12.70
C SER A 131 -14.26 15.61 11.31
N GLN A 132 -13.70 16.42 10.41
CA GLN A 132 -13.27 16.00 9.08
C GLN A 132 -12.10 14.98 9.09
N GLY A 133 -11.40 14.81 10.21
CA GLY A 133 -10.31 13.85 10.37
C GLY A 133 -10.73 12.41 10.72
N TRP A 134 -12.03 12.08 10.69
CA TRP A 134 -12.55 10.79 11.14
C TRP A 134 -11.98 9.56 10.42
N ALA A 135 -11.53 9.72 9.17
CA ALA A 135 -10.95 8.65 8.37
C ALA A 135 -9.45 8.42 8.66
N ILE A 136 -8.79 9.32 9.38
CA ILE A 136 -7.35 9.20 9.67
C ILE A 136 -7.00 7.88 10.39
N PRO A 137 -7.69 7.47 11.48
CA PRO A 137 -7.36 6.25 12.20
C PRO A 137 -7.93 4.97 11.58
N THR A 138 -8.53 5.02 10.39
CA THR A 138 -9.11 3.83 9.74
C THR A 138 -8.12 3.10 8.85
N ALA A 139 -7.01 3.73 8.48
CA ALA A 139 -6.02 3.13 7.58
C ALA A 139 -4.94 2.36 8.33
N THR A 140 -4.29 1.44 7.61
CA THR A 140 -3.22 0.58 8.11
C THR A 140 -2.07 0.57 7.11
N ASP A 141 -0.85 0.85 7.57
CA ASP A 141 0.36 0.76 6.75
C ASP A 141 0.83 -0.70 6.67
N ILE A 142 0.52 -1.33 5.53
CA ILE A 142 0.88 -2.72 5.24
C ILE A 142 2.38 -2.96 5.38
N ALA A 143 3.21 -2.08 4.82
CA ALA A 143 4.65 -2.27 4.76
C ALA A 143 5.25 -2.29 6.17
N PHE A 144 4.77 -1.41 7.04
CA PHE A 144 5.26 -1.35 8.40
C PHE A 144 4.67 -2.48 9.27
N ALA A 145 3.37 -2.77 9.17
CA ALA A 145 2.73 -3.85 9.92
C ALA A 145 3.34 -5.22 9.61
N VAL A 146 3.54 -5.53 8.32
CA VAL A 146 4.20 -6.76 7.89
C VAL A 146 5.69 -6.76 8.27
N GLY A 147 6.36 -5.61 8.19
CA GLY A 147 7.75 -5.46 8.62
C GLY A 147 7.94 -5.81 10.10
N VAL A 148 7.05 -5.32 10.97
CA VAL A 148 7.02 -5.65 12.41
C VAL A 148 6.69 -7.13 12.63
N LEU A 149 5.71 -7.68 11.90
CA LEU A 149 5.36 -9.10 11.98
C LEU A 149 6.56 -10.01 11.59
N ALA A 150 7.35 -9.58 10.62
CA ALA A 150 8.53 -10.31 10.17
C ALA A 150 9.67 -10.33 11.20
N LEU A 151 9.77 -9.32 12.09
CA LEU A 151 10.73 -9.32 13.20
C LEU A 151 10.47 -10.45 14.22
N LEU A 152 9.23 -10.91 14.34
CA LEU A 152 8.85 -12.07 15.17
C LEU A 152 9.33 -13.41 14.57
N GLY A 153 9.83 -13.39 13.32
CA GLY A 153 10.49 -14.51 12.67
C GLY A 153 9.56 -15.63 12.21
N LYS A 154 10.14 -16.83 12.11
CA LYS A 154 9.47 -18.01 11.53
C LYS A 154 8.39 -18.62 12.42
N SER A 155 8.33 -18.24 13.70
CA SER A 155 7.37 -18.76 14.67
C SER A 155 5.93 -18.31 14.40
N VAL A 156 5.74 -17.26 13.58
CA VAL A 156 4.41 -16.82 13.16
C VAL A 156 3.87 -17.76 12.07
N PRO A 157 2.67 -18.35 12.25
CA PRO A 157 2.04 -19.18 11.23
C PRO A 157 1.77 -18.43 9.93
N SER A 158 1.86 -19.11 8.78
CA SER A 158 1.57 -18.50 7.48
C SER A 158 0.13 -17.98 7.36
N SER A 159 -0.82 -18.62 8.04
CA SER A 159 -2.22 -18.18 8.09
C SER A 159 -2.41 -16.80 8.73
N VAL A 160 -1.57 -16.44 9.71
CA VAL A 160 -1.58 -15.12 10.37
C VAL A 160 -1.06 -14.05 9.41
N ARG A 161 0.00 -14.35 8.65
CA ARG A 161 0.55 -13.42 7.63
C ARG A 161 -0.48 -13.15 6.54
N ILE A 162 -1.10 -14.21 6.01
CA ILE A 162 -2.14 -14.08 4.97
C ILE A 162 -3.31 -13.27 5.50
N PHE A 163 -3.80 -13.55 6.71
CA PHE A 163 -4.91 -12.79 7.29
C PHE A 163 -4.58 -11.30 7.44
N LEU A 164 -3.37 -10.94 7.93
CA LEU A 164 -2.95 -9.54 8.04
C LEU A 164 -2.87 -8.87 6.65
N LEU A 165 -2.30 -9.54 5.66
CA LEU A 165 -2.21 -9.03 4.29
C LEU A 165 -3.61 -8.78 3.71
N THR A 166 -4.51 -9.77 3.79
CA THR A 166 -5.89 -9.64 3.29
C THR A 166 -6.63 -8.52 4.01
N LEU A 167 -6.54 -8.44 5.34
CA LEU A 167 -7.15 -7.38 6.14
C LEU A 167 -6.68 -6.00 5.67
N ALA A 168 -5.36 -5.84 5.54
CA ALA A 168 -4.78 -4.54 5.20
C ALA A 168 -5.08 -4.13 3.75
N ILE A 169 -5.14 -5.09 2.81
CA ILE A 169 -5.61 -4.84 1.43
C ILE A 169 -7.07 -4.37 1.44
N ILE A 170 -7.95 -4.99 2.24
CA ILE A 170 -9.35 -4.54 2.34
C ILE A 170 -9.44 -3.15 2.97
N ASP A 171 -8.67 -2.90 4.03
CA ASP A 171 -8.60 -1.57 4.67
C ASP A 171 -8.14 -0.50 3.68
N ASP A 172 -7.18 -0.79 2.81
CA ASP A 172 -6.73 0.11 1.73
C ASP A 172 -7.85 0.38 0.72
N ILE A 173 -8.62 -0.65 0.30
CA ILE A 173 -9.80 -0.47 -0.57
C ILE A 173 -10.80 0.47 0.11
N VAL A 174 -11.09 0.21 1.38
CA VAL A 174 -12.06 1.02 2.12
C VAL A 174 -11.57 2.46 2.28
N ALA A 175 -10.28 2.67 2.60
CA ALA A 175 -9.68 4.00 2.69
C ALA A 175 -9.77 4.75 1.36
N VAL A 176 -9.44 4.09 0.24
CA VAL A 176 -9.57 4.64 -1.12
C VAL A 176 -11.00 5.06 -1.42
N LEU A 177 -11.99 4.22 -1.09
CA LEU A 177 -13.40 4.53 -1.28
C LEU A 177 -13.84 5.71 -0.40
N ILE A 178 -13.37 5.78 0.84
CA ILE A 178 -13.63 6.92 1.74
C ILE A 178 -13.07 8.22 1.14
N ILE A 179 -11.82 8.20 0.66
CA ILE A 179 -11.18 9.35 0.03
C ILE A 179 -11.98 9.83 -1.18
N ALA A 180 -12.36 8.91 -2.07
CA ALA A 180 -13.07 9.23 -3.30
C ALA A 180 -14.45 9.88 -3.04
N VAL A 181 -15.15 9.45 -1.99
CA VAL A 181 -16.51 9.91 -1.68
C VAL A 181 -16.52 11.15 -0.80
N PHE A 182 -15.72 11.17 0.28
CA PHE A 182 -15.83 12.19 1.33
C PHE A 182 -14.85 13.36 1.20
N TYR A 183 -13.77 13.19 0.44
CA TYR A 183 -12.73 14.23 0.25
C TYR A 183 -12.67 14.75 -1.19
N SER A 184 -13.79 14.68 -1.93
CA SER A 184 -13.92 15.23 -3.28
C SER A 184 -14.49 16.65 -3.24
N SER A 185 -13.96 17.56 -4.06
CA SER A 185 -14.26 19.00 -4.00
C SER A 185 -15.20 19.52 -5.10
N GLY A 186 -15.70 18.66 -6.01
CA GLY A 186 -16.68 19.04 -7.02
C GLY A 186 -16.75 18.11 -8.23
N LEU A 187 -17.50 18.53 -9.26
CA LEU A 187 -17.55 17.86 -10.56
C LEU A 187 -17.22 18.88 -11.66
N ASP A 188 -16.00 18.86 -12.18
CA ASP A 188 -15.64 19.58 -13.40
C ASP A 188 -15.95 18.74 -14.64
N ALA A 189 -16.79 19.26 -15.54
CA ALA A 189 -17.23 18.54 -16.74
C ALA A 189 -16.07 18.25 -17.70
N VAL A 190 -15.08 19.15 -17.77
CA VAL A 190 -13.90 18.98 -18.64
C VAL A 190 -12.99 17.87 -18.09
N GLY A 191 -12.73 17.88 -16.78
CA GLY A 191 -12.01 16.82 -16.08
C GLY A 191 -12.65 15.45 -16.27
N LEU A 192 -13.98 15.36 -16.15
CA LEU A 192 -14.72 14.12 -16.42
C LEU A 192 -14.52 13.61 -17.86
N GLY A 193 -14.46 14.51 -18.83
CA GLY A 193 -14.17 14.18 -20.24
C GLY A 193 -12.81 13.48 -20.40
N TYR A 194 -11.75 14.03 -19.80
CA TYR A 194 -10.41 13.41 -19.82
C TYR A 194 -10.38 12.06 -19.11
N PHE A 195 -11.05 11.96 -17.96
CA PHE A 195 -11.17 10.73 -17.18
C PHE A 195 -11.83 9.61 -17.98
N ILE A 196 -13.00 9.87 -18.55
CA ILE A 196 -13.76 8.90 -19.37
C ILE A 196 -12.97 8.52 -20.63
N ALA A 197 -12.33 9.49 -21.30
CA ALA A 197 -11.51 9.23 -22.47
C ALA A 197 -10.32 8.31 -22.14
N GLY A 198 -9.62 8.54 -21.03
CA GLY A 198 -8.54 7.69 -20.57
C GLY A 198 -8.99 6.25 -20.30
N ILE A 199 -10.12 6.06 -19.60
CA ILE A 199 -10.73 4.74 -19.36
C ILE A 199 -11.09 4.06 -20.69
N ALA A 200 -11.71 4.79 -21.62
CA ALA A 200 -12.10 4.24 -22.93
C ALA A 200 -10.89 3.76 -23.74
N ILE A 201 -9.78 4.51 -23.72
CA ILE A 201 -8.53 4.13 -24.37
C ILE A 201 -7.94 2.86 -23.72
N ILE A 202 -7.93 2.75 -22.39
CA ILE A 202 -7.47 1.53 -21.70
C ILE A 202 -8.29 0.33 -22.16
N ILE A 203 -9.62 0.43 -22.16
CA ILE A 203 -10.52 -0.65 -22.59
C ILE A 203 -10.26 -1.00 -24.06
N LEU A 204 -10.05 -0.02 -24.93
CA LEU A 204 -9.73 -0.24 -26.34
C LEU A 204 -8.41 -1.01 -26.51
N LEU A 205 -7.34 -0.60 -25.82
CA LEU A 205 -6.03 -1.28 -25.86
C LEU A 205 -6.13 -2.73 -25.36
N GLN A 206 -6.92 -2.97 -24.32
CA GLN A 206 -7.17 -4.32 -23.80
C GLN A 206 -7.95 -5.18 -24.79
N LYS A 207 -8.99 -4.62 -25.43
CA LYS A 207 -9.75 -5.32 -26.49
C LYS A 207 -8.90 -5.62 -27.73
N MET A 208 -7.92 -4.77 -28.03
CA MET A 208 -6.93 -5.01 -29.10
C MET A 208 -5.87 -6.05 -28.71
N GLY A 209 -5.87 -6.56 -27.47
CA GLY A 209 -4.90 -7.55 -26.99
C GLY A 209 -3.50 -6.98 -26.77
N ILE A 210 -3.38 -5.68 -26.50
CA ILE A 210 -2.10 -5.02 -26.23
C ILE A 210 -1.80 -5.14 -24.74
N PHE A 211 -0.83 -5.98 -24.37
CA PHE A 211 -0.39 -6.21 -22.99
C PHE A 211 1.07 -5.78 -22.73
N SER A 212 1.52 -4.74 -23.41
CA SER A 212 2.75 -4.01 -23.08
C SER A 212 2.41 -2.85 -22.14
N ILE A 213 3.33 -2.47 -21.25
CA ILE A 213 3.10 -1.40 -20.26
C ILE A 213 3.06 -0.02 -20.95
N PHE A 214 3.93 0.22 -21.93
CA PHE A 214 4.13 1.55 -22.52
C PHE A 214 2.86 2.21 -23.09
N PRO A 215 1.99 1.52 -23.84
CA PRO A 215 0.76 2.14 -24.37
C PRO A 215 -0.23 2.57 -23.28
N TYR A 216 -0.15 2.01 -22.07
CA TYR A 216 -1.02 2.37 -20.96
C TYR A 216 -0.56 3.64 -20.23
N ILE A 217 0.68 4.11 -20.44
CA ILE A 217 1.19 5.32 -19.79
C ILE A 217 0.37 6.55 -20.21
N PHE A 218 0.12 6.71 -21.52
CA PHE A 218 -0.65 7.84 -22.04
C PHE A 218 -2.07 7.96 -21.45
N PRO A 219 -2.92 6.91 -21.51
CA PRO A 219 -4.24 7.01 -20.90
C PRO A 219 -4.18 7.09 -19.37
N SER A 220 -3.14 6.56 -18.72
CA SER A 220 -2.95 6.74 -17.27
C SER A 220 -2.75 8.20 -16.89
N ILE A 221 -1.94 8.95 -17.66
CA ILE A 221 -1.75 10.39 -17.47
C ILE A 221 -3.06 11.15 -17.70
N LEU A 222 -3.86 10.76 -18.69
CA LEU A 222 -5.18 11.36 -18.93
C LEU A 222 -6.15 11.13 -17.76
N ILE A 223 -6.20 9.92 -17.21
CA ILE A 223 -7.02 9.60 -16.03
C ILE A 223 -6.56 10.45 -14.84
N TRP A 224 -5.25 10.48 -14.57
CA TRP A 224 -4.67 11.24 -13.47
C TRP A 224 -4.99 12.74 -13.57
N TYR A 225 -4.77 13.33 -14.75
CA TYR A 225 -5.09 14.74 -14.99
C TYR A 225 -6.59 15.03 -14.93
N GLY A 226 -7.41 14.10 -15.43
CA GLY A 226 -8.86 14.17 -15.33
C GLY A 226 -9.33 14.23 -13.88
N LEU A 227 -8.83 13.33 -13.02
CA LEU A 227 -9.16 13.33 -11.58
C LEU A 227 -8.71 14.63 -10.90
N LEU A 228 -7.49 15.08 -11.17
CA LEU A 228 -6.97 16.35 -10.66
C LEU A 228 -7.90 17.53 -11.00
N LYS A 229 -8.46 17.56 -12.21
CA LYS A 229 -9.41 18.60 -12.65
C LYS A 229 -10.80 18.46 -12.03
N VAL A 230 -11.28 17.23 -11.85
CA VAL A 230 -12.57 16.97 -11.20
C VAL A 230 -12.54 17.38 -9.73
N GLY A 231 -11.36 17.44 -9.10
CA GLY A 231 -11.24 17.66 -7.66
C GLY A 231 -11.35 16.36 -6.87
N ILE A 232 -11.11 15.22 -7.53
CA ILE A 232 -10.88 13.92 -6.90
C ILE A 232 -9.36 13.75 -6.78
N HIS A 233 -8.90 13.16 -5.68
CA HIS A 233 -7.47 13.02 -5.46
C HIS A 233 -6.78 12.24 -6.61
N PRO A 234 -5.71 12.78 -7.23
CA PRO A 234 -5.10 12.20 -8.44
C PRO A 234 -4.56 10.78 -8.23
N SER A 235 -4.15 10.45 -6.99
CA SER A 235 -3.61 9.13 -6.66
C SER A 235 -4.60 7.97 -6.87
N LEU A 236 -5.91 8.25 -6.87
CA LEU A 236 -6.95 7.27 -7.15
C LEU A 236 -6.88 6.74 -8.58
N ALA A 237 -6.24 7.47 -9.50
CA ALA A 237 -5.94 6.98 -10.85
C ALA A 237 -5.15 5.67 -10.78
N GLY A 238 -4.18 5.58 -9.88
CA GLY A 238 -3.37 4.39 -9.67
C GLY A 238 -4.23 3.18 -9.35
N VAL A 239 -5.13 3.30 -8.37
CA VAL A 239 -6.04 2.21 -7.98
C VAL A 239 -6.90 1.77 -9.16
N LEU A 240 -7.51 2.72 -9.86
CA LEU A 240 -8.37 2.42 -11.01
C LEU A 240 -7.62 1.67 -12.11
N ILE A 241 -6.41 2.13 -12.46
CA ILE A 241 -5.57 1.47 -13.46
C ILE A 241 -5.16 0.07 -12.99
N GLY A 242 -4.81 -0.10 -11.71
CA GLY A 242 -4.49 -1.39 -11.12
C GLY A 242 -5.66 -2.37 -11.20
N LEU A 243 -6.87 -1.92 -10.84
CA LEU A 243 -8.11 -2.69 -10.94
C LEU A 243 -8.50 -3.04 -12.38
N MET A 244 -8.22 -2.14 -13.33
CA MET A 244 -8.46 -2.37 -14.75
C MET A 244 -7.40 -3.28 -15.39
N THR A 245 -6.25 -3.51 -14.73
CA THR A 245 -5.16 -4.28 -15.33
C THR A 245 -5.61 -5.73 -15.57
N PRO A 246 -5.36 -6.28 -16.78
CA PRO A 246 -5.81 -7.62 -17.14
C PRO A 246 -5.07 -8.69 -16.34
N VAL A 247 -5.85 -9.65 -15.82
CA VAL A 247 -5.31 -10.81 -15.07
C VAL A 247 -4.73 -11.84 -16.02
N PHE A 248 -5.34 -12.06 -17.19
CA PHE A 248 -4.88 -13.05 -18.16
C PHE A 248 -4.41 -12.38 -19.46
N SER A 249 -3.30 -12.86 -20.02
CA SER A 249 -2.69 -12.31 -21.24
C SER A 249 -3.53 -12.56 -22.50
N ARG A 250 -4.29 -13.65 -22.62
CA ARG A 250 -5.20 -13.93 -23.76
C ARG A 250 -6.29 -14.92 -23.36
N PRO A 251 -7.50 -14.85 -23.94
CA PRO A 251 -8.47 -15.92 -23.81
C PRO A 251 -7.98 -17.17 -24.58
N ASN A 252 -7.50 -18.17 -23.86
CA ASN A 252 -7.42 -19.58 -24.25
C ASN A 252 -7.04 -19.90 -25.72
N SER A 253 -5.78 -19.71 -26.10
CA SER A 253 -5.23 -20.41 -27.27
C SER A 253 -4.02 -21.25 -26.84
N ILE A 254 -4.32 -22.46 -26.35
CA ILE A 254 -3.39 -23.52 -25.89
C ILE A 254 -2.87 -23.27 -24.47
N ARG A 255 -2.89 -24.32 -23.62
CA ARG A 255 -2.28 -24.27 -22.27
C ARG A 255 -0.81 -23.89 -22.45
N PRO A 256 -0.31 -22.78 -21.88
CA PRO A 256 1.09 -22.32 -22.08
C PRO A 256 2.13 -23.41 -21.80
N LEU A 257 1.82 -24.32 -20.86
CA LEU A 257 2.63 -25.50 -20.57
C LEU A 257 2.78 -26.46 -21.75
N GLN A 258 1.70 -26.69 -22.52
CA GLN A 258 1.75 -27.52 -23.72
C GLN A 258 2.56 -26.86 -24.83
N GLN A 259 2.52 -25.52 -24.96
CA GLN A 259 3.38 -24.82 -25.92
C GLN A 259 4.86 -24.96 -25.56
N ILE A 260 5.20 -24.85 -24.27
CA ILE A 260 6.58 -25.00 -23.79
C ILE A 260 7.07 -26.43 -23.95
N GLU A 261 6.22 -27.41 -23.63
CA GLU A 261 6.52 -28.83 -23.84
C GLU A 261 6.78 -29.11 -25.32
N ASN A 262 5.94 -28.57 -26.22
CA ASN A 262 6.13 -28.71 -27.67
C ASN A 262 7.42 -28.04 -28.14
N ILE A 263 7.74 -26.83 -27.67
CA ILE A 263 8.99 -26.12 -28.03
C ILE A 263 10.22 -26.86 -27.48
N LEU A 264 10.16 -27.38 -26.26
CA LEU A 264 11.24 -28.16 -25.65
C LEU A 264 11.44 -29.49 -26.37
N ASN A 265 10.37 -30.15 -26.78
CA ASN A 265 10.44 -31.38 -27.56
C ASN A 265 10.99 -31.12 -28.98
N GLU A 266 10.58 -30.02 -29.62
CA GLU A 266 11.14 -29.55 -30.90
C GLU A 266 12.65 -29.25 -30.76
N TYR A 267 13.08 -28.65 -29.64
CA TYR A 267 14.50 -28.38 -29.34
C TYR A 267 15.31 -29.64 -29.00
N LYS A 268 14.69 -30.63 -28.36
CA LYS A 268 15.33 -31.92 -28.04
C LYS A 268 15.51 -32.80 -29.28
N HIS A 269 14.62 -32.68 -30.27
CA HIS A 269 14.59 -33.57 -31.43
C HIS A 269 15.09 -32.95 -32.74
N ALA A 270 15.22 -31.61 -32.83
CA ALA A 270 15.80 -30.96 -34.00
C ALA A 270 17.26 -30.56 -33.74
N GLU A 271 18.18 -30.91 -34.66
CA GLU A 271 19.44 -30.18 -34.82
C GLU A 271 19.08 -28.73 -35.19
N ALA A 272 19.18 -27.83 -34.21
CA ALA A 272 18.58 -26.50 -34.25
C ALA A 272 19.06 -25.69 -35.48
N SER A 273 18.22 -25.59 -36.50
CA SER A 273 18.52 -24.80 -37.70
C SER A 273 18.53 -23.28 -37.45
N ASP A 274 18.08 -22.79 -36.29
CA ASP A 274 18.26 -21.38 -35.88
C ASP A 274 18.02 -21.16 -34.36
N PRO A 275 19.08 -21.10 -33.53
CA PRO A 275 18.97 -20.92 -32.08
C PRO A 275 18.19 -19.65 -31.67
N GLN A 276 18.26 -18.58 -32.46
CA GLN A 276 17.64 -17.29 -32.15
C GLN A 276 16.12 -17.32 -32.27
N LYS A 277 15.57 -18.05 -33.24
CA LYS A 277 14.11 -18.21 -33.39
C LYS A 277 13.51 -18.99 -32.24
N SER A 278 14.17 -20.06 -31.79
CA SER A 278 13.72 -20.86 -30.66
C SER A 278 13.78 -20.08 -29.34
N VAL A 279 14.83 -19.29 -29.12
CA VAL A 279 14.91 -18.37 -27.97
C VAL A 279 13.79 -17.32 -28.03
N THR A 280 13.44 -16.82 -29.21
CA THR A 280 12.35 -15.85 -29.38
C THR A 280 10.98 -16.48 -29.10
N LYS A 281 10.72 -17.70 -29.61
CA LYS A 281 9.51 -18.47 -29.27
C LYS A 281 9.42 -18.77 -27.77
N LEU A 282 10.52 -19.15 -27.14
CA LEU A 282 10.60 -19.36 -25.68
C LEU A 282 10.30 -18.08 -24.90
N LYS A 283 10.87 -16.93 -25.32
CA LYS A 283 10.58 -15.63 -24.70
C LYS A 283 9.11 -15.23 -24.85
N LEU A 284 8.49 -15.53 -25.99
CA LEU A 284 7.05 -15.29 -26.21
C LEU A 284 6.20 -16.21 -25.32
N ALA A 285 6.50 -17.51 -25.27
CA ALA A 285 5.79 -18.47 -24.42
C ALA A 285 5.94 -18.15 -22.91
N GLN A 286 7.15 -17.77 -22.46
CA GLN A 286 7.39 -17.31 -21.09
C GLN A 286 6.58 -16.05 -20.76
N ARG A 287 6.44 -15.13 -21.72
CA ARG A 287 5.61 -13.92 -21.54
C ARG A 287 4.13 -14.25 -21.42
N GLU A 288 3.66 -15.31 -22.08
CA GLU A 288 2.28 -15.79 -22.00
C GLU A 288 2.01 -16.63 -20.73
N LEU A 289 3.05 -17.14 -20.05
CA LEU A 289 2.94 -17.85 -18.77
C LEU A 289 2.66 -16.94 -17.58
N ILE A 290 3.28 -15.75 -17.53
CA ILE A 290 3.17 -14.85 -16.38
C ILE A 290 2.05 -13.86 -16.66
N ASN A 291 1.06 -13.86 -15.78
CA ASN A 291 -0.10 -12.99 -15.85
C ASN A 291 0.32 -11.50 -15.91
N PRO A 292 -0.30 -10.64 -16.76
CA PRO A 292 0.11 -9.25 -16.89
C PRO A 292 0.11 -8.50 -15.56
N ILE A 293 -0.89 -8.77 -14.72
CA ILE A 293 -1.00 -8.21 -13.37
C ILE A 293 0.21 -8.54 -12.48
N GLU A 294 0.70 -9.77 -12.50
CA GLU A 294 1.88 -10.19 -11.74
C GLU A 294 3.15 -9.53 -12.27
N ARG A 295 3.26 -9.40 -13.60
CA ARG A 295 4.42 -8.74 -14.23
C ARG A 295 4.54 -7.28 -13.82
N VAL A 296 3.41 -6.56 -13.78
CA VAL A 296 3.39 -5.15 -13.37
C VAL A 296 3.65 -5.05 -11.87
N SER A 297 2.99 -5.87 -11.04
CA SER A 297 3.21 -5.89 -9.59
C SER A 297 4.68 -6.16 -9.24
N TYR A 298 5.30 -7.21 -9.80
CA TYR A 298 6.71 -7.53 -9.56
C TYR A 298 7.66 -6.40 -9.99
N LEU A 299 7.31 -5.64 -11.04
CA LEU A 299 8.11 -4.51 -11.51
C LEU A 299 8.06 -3.35 -10.51
N PHE A 300 6.89 -3.00 -9.99
CA PHE A 300 6.68 -1.80 -9.18
C PHE A 300 6.84 -2.01 -7.67
N SER A 301 6.52 -3.19 -7.13
CA SER A 301 6.56 -3.45 -5.68
C SER A 301 7.91 -3.10 -5.01
N PRO A 302 9.09 -3.42 -5.59
CA PRO A 302 10.36 -3.00 -5.02
C PRO A 302 10.56 -1.49 -4.99
N TRP A 303 10.14 -0.77 -6.04
CA TRP A 303 10.22 0.69 -6.07
C TRP A 303 9.29 1.31 -5.04
N VAL A 304 8.11 0.72 -4.85
CA VAL A 304 7.18 1.17 -3.82
C VAL A 304 7.79 1.01 -2.43
N ALA A 305 8.29 -0.19 -2.12
CA ALA A 305 8.81 -0.52 -0.80
C ALA A 305 10.12 0.21 -0.45
N PHE A 306 11.03 0.41 -1.41
CA PHE A 306 12.39 0.91 -1.15
C PHE A 306 12.64 2.36 -1.58
N LEU A 307 11.77 2.96 -2.38
CA LEU A 307 11.92 4.33 -2.84
C LEU A 307 10.71 5.19 -2.51
N ILE A 308 9.52 4.83 -2.99
CA ILE A 308 8.33 5.68 -2.89
C ILE A 308 7.89 5.85 -1.44
N MET A 309 7.68 4.75 -0.71
CA MET A 309 7.22 4.80 0.69
C MET A 309 8.24 5.47 1.60
N PRO A 310 9.55 5.18 1.51
CA PRO A 310 10.57 5.92 2.26
C PRO A 310 10.61 7.41 1.93
N LEU A 311 10.53 7.80 0.65
CA LEU A 311 10.48 9.23 0.27
C LEU A 311 9.21 9.92 0.77
N PHE A 312 8.06 9.23 0.72
CA PHE A 312 6.81 9.72 1.27
C PHE A 312 6.92 9.96 2.78
N ALA A 313 7.49 9.00 3.51
CA ALA A 313 7.77 9.15 4.94
C ALA A 313 8.74 10.31 5.20
N LEU A 314 9.80 10.45 4.39
CA LEU A 314 10.73 11.57 4.51
C LEU A 314 10.06 12.92 4.33
N ALA A 315 9.14 13.05 3.38
CA ALA A 315 8.45 14.30 3.08
C ALA A 315 7.33 14.66 4.06
N ASN A 316 6.74 13.67 4.74
CA ASN A 316 5.53 13.90 5.52
C ASN A 316 5.62 13.56 7.00
N ALA A 317 6.57 12.71 7.41
CA ALA A 317 6.75 12.35 8.82
C ALA A 317 7.57 13.39 9.60
N GLY A 318 8.31 14.28 8.91
CA GLY A 318 9.08 15.36 9.54
C GLY A 318 8.14 16.45 10.05
N VAL A 319 7.70 16.32 11.30
CA VAL A 319 6.86 17.32 11.98
C VAL A 319 7.73 18.15 12.92
N ASP A 320 7.57 19.47 12.86
CA ASP A 320 8.19 20.39 13.82
C ASP A 320 7.44 20.30 15.15
N ILE A 321 8.11 19.73 16.16
CA ILE A 321 7.55 19.54 17.51
C ILE A 321 7.51 20.88 18.27
N GLY A 322 8.42 21.80 17.95
CA GLY A 322 8.55 23.09 18.65
C GLY A 322 7.44 24.09 18.31
N ASN A 323 6.86 23.98 17.12
CA ASN A 323 5.74 24.82 16.66
C ASN A 323 4.35 24.26 16.99
N VAL A 324 4.27 23.15 17.74
CA VAL A 324 2.97 22.60 18.18
C VAL A 324 2.49 23.39 19.37
N ASP A 325 1.62 24.37 19.11
CA ASP A 325 0.90 25.04 20.18
C ASP A 325 -0.18 24.09 20.74
N LEU A 326 0.18 23.40 21.83
CA LEU A 326 -0.72 22.51 22.58
C LEU A 326 -1.83 23.29 23.30
N GLU A 327 -1.69 24.61 23.46
CA GLU A 327 -2.70 25.47 24.08
C GLU A 327 -3.79 25.89 23.10
N MET A 328 -3.53 25.77 21.79
CA MET A 328 -4.52 26.09 20.76
C MET A 328 -5.68 25.09 20.77
N MET A 329 -6.92 25.62 20.74
CA MET A 329 -8.14 24.81 20.77
C MET A 329 -8.19 23.79 19.63
N GLY A 330 -8.10 22.50 19.97
CA GLY A 330 -8.28 21.38 19.05
C GLY A 330 -7.01 20.56 18.78
N SER A 331 -5.81 21.12 18.96
CA SER A 331 -4.53 20.43 18.72
C SER A 331 -4.39 19.16 19.56
N MET A 332 -4.56 19.31 20.88
CA MET A 332 -4.50 18.18 21.82
C MET A 332 -5.63 17.16 21.56
N ASN A 333 -6.83 17.63 21.21
CA ASN A 333 -7.98 16.76 20.98
C ASN A 333 -7.77 15.87 19.74
N ILE A 334 -7.27 16.42 18.63
CA ILE A 334 -6.93 15.64 17.43
C ILE A 334 -5.88 14.58 17.78
N MET A 335 -4.79 15.00 18.43
CA MET A 335 -3.67 14.11 18.75
C MET A 335 -4.14 12.92 19.61
N VAL A 336 -4.91 13.19 20.67
CA VAL A 336 -5.47 12.18 21.56
C VAL A 336 -6.49 11.30 20.84
N ALA A 337 -7.39 11.91 20.07
CA ALA A 337 -8.43 11.18 19.32
C ALA A 337 -7.81 10.16 18.36
N ILE A 338 -6.80 10.56 17.58
CA ILE A 338 -6.12 9.66 16.64
C ILE A 338 -5.33 8.59 17.40
N THR A 339 -4.60 8.97 18.44
CA THR A 339 -3.78 8.03 19.23
C THR A 339 -4.66 6.93 19.83
N ILE A 340 -5.77 7.29 20.47
CA ILE A 340 -6.71 6.33 21.08
C ILE A 340 -7.40 5.50 20.00
N ALA A 341 -7.84 6.12 18.89
CA ALA A 341 -8.49 5.40 17.82
C ALA A 341 -7.58 4.36 17.16
N LEU A 342 -6.29 4.66 16.96
CA LEU A 342 -5.31 3.70 16.42
C LEU A 342 -4.92 2.61 17.43
N VAL A 343 -4.65 2.98 18.70
CA VAL A 343 -4.13 2.04 19.72
C VAL A 343 -5.22 1.16 20.31
N VAL A 344 -6.43 1.68 20.44
CA VAL A 344 -7.56 1.00 21.09
C VAL A 344 -8.66 0.70 20.07
N GLY A 345 -9.02 1.67 19.24
CA GLY A 345 -10.14 1.52 18.30
C GLY A 345 -9.94 0.45 17.24
N LYS A 346 -8.82 0.49 16.51
CA LYS A 346 -8.46 -0.53 15.50
C LYS A 346 -8.43 -1.94 16.12
N PRO A 347 -7.67 -2.19 17.22
CA PRO A 347 -7.63 -3.52 17.82
C PRO A 347 -8.98 -4.01 18.32
N LEU A 348 -9.74 -3.16 19.02
CA LEU A 348 -11.07 -3.52 19.50
C LEU A 348 -12.02 -3.82 18.35
N GLY A 349 -12.03 -2.98 17.31
CA GLY A 349 -12.90 -3.16 16.15
C GLY A 349 -12.64 -4.48 15.44
N ILE A 350 -11.39 -4.77 15.11
CA ILE A 350 -10.98 -5.99 14.41
C ILE A 350 -11.23 -7.22 15.30
N PHE A 351 -10.84 -7.16 16.57
CA PHE A 351 -10.95 -8.30 17.48
C PHE A 351 -12.41 -8.64 17.77
N LEU A 352 -13.24 -7.65 18.15
CA LEU A 352 -14.63 -7.87 18.53
C LEU A 352 -15.47 -8.35 17.36
N THR A 353 -15.32 -7.75 16.18
CA THR A 353 -16.07 -8.18 14.99
C THR A 353 -15.67 -9.59 14.58
N THR A 354 -14.38 -9.89 14.50
CA THR A 354 -13.91 -11.24 14.17
C THR A 354 -14.38 -12.26 15.20
N TRP A 355 -14.25 -11.95 16.49
CA TRP A 355 -14.71 -12.82 17.57
C TRP A 355 -16.22 -13.09 17.52
N PHE A 356 -17.02 -12.05 17.28
CA PHE A 356 -18.47 -12.15 17.15
C PHE A 356 -18.90 -13.09 16.01
N PHE A 357 -18.28 -12.95 14.82
CA PHE A 357 -18.61 -13.80 13.69
C PHE A 357 -18.13 -15.25 13.89
N ILE A 358 -16.97 -15.46 14.53
CA ILE A 358 -16.54 -16.80 14.94
C ILE A 358 -17.53 -17.41 15.95
N PHE A 359 -18.01 -16.63 16.92
CA PHE A 359 -18.95 -17.09 17.94
C PHE A 359 -20.28 -17.56 17.35
N ILE A 360 -20.80 -16.86 16.34
CA ILE A 360 -22.05 -17.24 15.64
C ILE A 360 -21.81 -18.40 14.65
N GLY A 361 -20.56 -18.82 14.43
CA GLY A 361 -20.21 -19.89 13.49
C GLY A 361 -20.22 -19.43 12.03
N LEU A 362 -20.12 -18.13 11.77
CA LEU A 362 -20.07 -17.54 10.44
C LEU A 362 -18.61 -17.22 10.06
N GLY A 363 -18.09 -17.96 9.09
CA GLY A 363 -16.74 -17.80 8.57
C GLY A 363 -15.79 -18.93 8.96
N ARG A 364 -14.76 -19.17 8.12
CA ARG A 364 -13.78 -20.23 8.35
C ARG A 364 -12.52 -19.67 8.98
N VAL A 365 -12.24 -20.07 10.22
CA VAL A 365 -10.99 -19.75 10.89
C VAL A 365 -9.85 -20.51 10.19
N PRO A 366 -8.78 -19.83 9.74
CA PRO A 366 -7.64 -20.50 9.12
C PRO A 366 -6.97 -21.51 10.08
N ALA A 367 -6.38 -22.57 9.53
CA ALA A 367 -5.66 -23.54 10.36
C ALA A 367 -4.50 -22.88 11.14
N GLY A 368 -4.39 -23.21 12.43
CA GLY A 368 -3.37 -22.65 13.34
C GLY A 368 -3.67 -21.24 13.84
N PHE A 369 -4.84 -20.67 13.52
CA PHE A 369 -5.25 -19.34 13.98
C PHE A 369 -5.90 -19.44 15.37
N ASN A 370 -5.41 -18.63 16.31
CA ASN A 370 -5.89 -18.57 17.70
C ASN A 370 -6.23 -17.11 18.05
N TYR A 371 -7.08 -16.88 19.05
CA TYR A 371 -7.44 -15.56 19.55
C TYR A 371 -6.23 -14.71 19.93
N HIS A 372 -5.13 -15.33 20.39
CA HIS A 372 -3.88 -14.63 20.65
C HIS A 372 -3.23 -14.06 19.39
N TRP A 373 -3.25 -14.81 18.29
CA TRP A 373 -2.77 -14.33 16.98
C TRP A 373 -3.69 -13.26 16.41
N LEU A 374 -5.00 -13.41 16.61
CA LEU A 374 -5.98 -12.38 16.24
C LEU A 374 -5.72 -11.07 16.99
N PHE A 375 -5.47 -11.13 18.30
CA PHE A 375 -5.18 -9.94 19.10
C PHE A 375 -3.88 -9.26 18.63
N LEU A 376 -2.84 -10.04 18.36
CA LEU A 376 -1.60 -9.54 17.75
C LEU A 376 -1.85 -8.81 16.42
N ILE A 377 -2.58 -9.45 15.50
CA ILE A 377 -2.88 -8.84 14.18
C ILE A 377 -3.68 -7.55 14.38
N SER A 378 -4.65 -7.56 15.29
CA SER A 378 -5.49 -6.41 15.57
C SER A 378 -4.67 -5.21 16.08
N CYS A 379 -3.63 -5.45 16.90
CA CYS A 379 -2.66 -4.44 17.32
C CYS A 379 -1.80 -3.94 16.16
N LEU A 380 -1.25 -4.84 15.33
CA LEU A 380 -0.44 -4.45 14.18
C LEU A 380 -1.26 -3.67 13.13
N ALA A 381 -2.55 -3.94 13.01
CA ALA A 381 -3.45 -3.19 12.14
C ALA A 381 -3.69 -1.74 12.64
N GLY A 382 -3.39 -1.44 13.91
CA GLY A 382 -3.37 -0.08 14.46
C GLY A 382 -2.17 0.76 14.00
N ILE A 383 -1.24 0.18 13.24
CA ILE A 383 -0.11 0.91 12.65
C ILE A 383 -0.61 1.64 11.40
N GLY A 384 -1.09 2.88 11.56
CA GLY A 384 -1.59 3.68 10.44
C GLY A 384 -0.50 4.41 9.65
N PHE A 385 0.59 4.78 10.33
CA PHE A 385 1.77 5.50 9.82
C PHE A 385 1.58 6.25 8.48
N THR A 386 2.10 5.75 7.36
CA THR A 386 2.09 6.47 6.08
C THR A 386 0.68 6.70 5.54
N MET A 387 -0.19 5.71 5.61
CA MET A 387 -1.56 5.82 5.09
C MET A 387 -2.43 6.76 5.93
N SER A 388 -2.28 6.75 7.25
CA SER A 388 -2.94 7.75 8.11
C SER A 388 -2.38 9.15 7.87
N ILE A 389 -1.07 9.31 7.65
CA ILE A 389 -0.46 10.61 7.32
C ILE A 389 -1.00 11.12 5.97
N PHE A 390 -1.13 10.23 4.99
CA PHE A 390 -1.72 10.56 3.70
C PHE A 390 -3.16 11.05 3.85
N ILE A 391 -4.01 10.35 4.58
CA ILE A 391 -5.39 10.79 4.85
C ILE A 391 -5.40 12.10 5.65
N ALA A 392 -4.47 12.32 6.58
CA ALA A 392 -4.39 13.57 7.32
C ALA A 392 -4.08 14.77 6.41
N ASN A 393 -3.19 14.62 5.43
CA ASN A 393 -2.90 15.65 4.42
C ASN A 393 -4.14 15.99 3.57
N LEU A 394 -5.06 15.03 3.37
CA LEU A 394 -6.34 15.27 2.68
C LEU A 394 -7.38 15.91 3.59
N ALA A 395 -7.34 15.58 4.87
CA ALA A 395 -8.33 16.01 5.83
C ALA A 395 -8.08 17.42 6.37
N PHE A 396 -6.84 17.87 6.47
CA PHE A 396 -6.50 19.16 7.08
C PHE A 396 -5.65 20.03 6.17
N THR A 397 -6.15 21.22 5.86
CA THR A 397 -5.41 22.30 5.20
C THR A 397 -4.68 23.20 6.20
N ASP A 398 -5.15 23.25 7.45
CA ASP A 398 -4.50 23.98 8.54
C ASP A 398 -3.22 23.25 8.98
N THR A 399 -2.09 23.95 8.91
CA THR A 399 -0.76 23.40 9.20
C THR A 399 -0.59 22.97 10.66
N ILE A 400 -1.27 23.63 11.61
CA ILE A 400 -1.19 23.33 13.05
C ILE A 400 -2.00 22.07 13.36
N LEU A 401 -3.22 21.97 12.84
CA LEU A 401 -4.05 20.78 12.99
C LEU A 401 -3.42 19.56 12.29
N LEU A 402 -2.86 19.76 11.10
CA LEU A 402 -2.14 18.72 10.36
C LEU A 402 -0.90 18.23 11.13
N SER A 403 -0.11 19.13 11.70
CA SER A 403 1.07 18.77 12.51
C SER A 403 0.65 17.98 13.75
N SER A 404 -0.39 18.43 14.44
CA SER A 404 -0.96 17.72 15.60
C SER A 404 -1.50 16.33 15.23
N ALA A 405 -2.14 16.21 14.07
CA ALA A 405 -2.61 14.94 13.54
C ALA A 405 -1.45 13.97 13.26
N LYS A 406 -0.42 14.44 12.56
CA LYS A 406 0.79 13.65 12.27
C LYS A 406 1.48 13.15 13.54
N ILE A 407 1.57 13.98 14.58
CA ILE A 407 2.12 13.54 15.88
C ILE A 407 1.25 12.46 16.52
N GLY A 408 -0.08 12.63 16.53
CA GLY A 408 -1.00 11.61 17.02
C GLY A 408 -0.87 10.28 16.28
N ILE A 409 -0.68 10.33 14.96
CA ILE A 409 -0.42 9.14 14.13
C ILE A 409 0.90 8.48 14.50
N LEU A 410 1.98 9.26 14.65
CA LEU A 410 3.30 8.76 14.99
C LEU A 410 3.32 8.08 16.37
N ILE A 411 2.71 8.73 17.38
CA ILE A 411 2.59 8.18 18.74
C ILE A 411 1.73 6.92 18.71
N GLY A 412 0.53 6.99 18.11
CA GLY A 412 -0.39 5.85 18.03
C GLY A 412 0.22 4.65 17.32
N SER A 413 0.88 4.87 16.18
CA SER A 413 1.53 3.81 15.40
C SER A 413 2.72 3.21 16.15
N SER A 414 3.50 4.02 16.88
CA SER A 414 4.62 3.54 17.69
C SER A 414 4.14 2.68 18.84
N ILE A 415 3.09 3.09 19.55
CA ILE A 415 2.47 2.31 20.63
C ILE A 415 1.90 1.00 20.09
N ALA A 416 1.17 1.05 18.97
CA ALA A 416 0.60 -0.13 18.32
C ALA A 416 1.70 -1.14 17.90
N ALA A 417 2.80 -0.66 17.33
CA ALA A 417 3.95 -1.49 16.96
C ALA A 417 4.61 -2.16 18.18
N VAL A 418 4.85 -1.40 19.25
CA VAL A 418 5.43 -1.95 20.49
C VAL A 418 4.50 -2.96 21.13
N LEU A 419 3.20 -2.67 21.25
CA LEU A 419 2.21 -3.61 21.77
C LEU A 419 2.17 -4.90 20.94
N GLY A 420 2.12 -4.78 19.61
CA GLY A 420 2.14 -5.92 18.69
C GLY A 420 3.38 -6.79 18.87
N LEU A 421 4.57 -6.20 19.03
CA LEU A 421 5.81 -6.91 19.31
C LEU A 421 5.79 -7.63 20.66
N VAL A 422 5.40 -6.93 21.73
CA VAL A 422 5.35 -7.49 23.08
C VAL A 422 4.38 -8.67 23.14
N ILE A 423 3.18 -8.51 22.58
CA ILE A 423 2.19 -9.58 22.47
C ILE A 423 2.75 -10.74 21.65
N GLY A 424 3.40 -10.47 20.51
CA GLY A 424 3.96 -11.52 19.66
C GLY A 424 5.04 -12.34 20.35
N LEU A 425 5.96 -11.68 21.04
CA LEU A 425 6.98 -12.35 21.84
C LEU A 425 6.35 -13.20 22.95
N TRP A 426 5.34 -12.68 23.64
CA TRP A 426 4.61 -13.40 24.68
C TRP A 426 3.88 -14.63 24.13
N VAL A 427 3.18 -14.52 22.99
CA VAL A 427 2.49 -15.64 22.34
C VAL A 427 3.49 -16.73 21.95
N ILE A 428 4.61 -16.36 21.31
CA ILE A 428 5.65 -17.31 20.92
C ILE A 428 6.25 -18.01 22.14
N TYR A 429 6.52 -17.27 23.22
CA TYR A 429 7.05 -17.82 24.46
C TYR A 429 6.07 -18.80 25.12
N SER A 430 4.78 -18.44 25.19
CA SER A 430 3.74 -19.29 25.78
C SER A 430 3.54 -20.62 25.03
N MET A 431 3.70 -20.61 23.70
CA MET A 431 3.60 -21.82 22.88
C MET A 431 4.79 -22.75 23.07
N LYS A 432 6.01 -22.20 23.25
CA LYS A 432 7.21 -23.02 23.55
C LYS A 432 7.09 -23.75 24.88
N ILE A 433 6.53 -23.09 25.90
CA ILE A 433 6.32 -23.72 27.22
C ILE A 433 5.33 -24.89 27.14
N LYS A 434 4.26 -24.79 26.34
CA LYS A 434 3.29 -25.89 26.19
C LYS A 434 3.82 -27.09 25.39
N SER A 435 4.95 -26.94 24.69
CA SER A 435 5.58 -28.02 23.91
C SER A 435 6.70 -28.76 24.66
N LEU A 436 7.08 -28.26 25.85
CA LEU A 436 7.97 -28.90 26.81
C LEU A 436 7.12 -29.63 27.86
#